data_AF-A0A498HDW4-F1
#
_entry.id   AF-A0A498HDW4-F1
#
_cell.length_a   1.000
_cell.length_b   1.000
_cell.length_c   1.000
_cell.angle_alpha   90.00
_cell.angle_beta   90.00
_cell.angle_gamma   90.00
#
_symmetry.space_group_name_H-M   'P 1'
#
loop_
_entity.id
_entity.type
_entity.pdbx_description
1 polymer ?
#
loop_
_entity_poly.entity_id
_entity_poly.type
_entity_poly.pdbx_seq_one_letter_code
_entity_poly.pdbx_strand_id
1 'polypeptide(L)'
;MAAAASSSSSGSPWKYDVFINFRGEDTRRCFVSHLYKALNQKAINTFIDAEGLRKGNDLLQLLTAIQDSRVSIVVFSQNYASSTWCLKELVQILDCMDRKNQMVVPVFYQVDPSDVRKAKRSFEEAFAEHEGHSNTDMEEVRRWRSALKVMTKLSWLYLDGTAIKELPASVLNLTNLLTLLLNDCRELESLLSNICHMKSLQYLDVSGCSNLKKFPEISELYLGGTAIKELPASVLNLTNLVTLVAE
;
A
#
# COMPACT_ATOMS: atom_id res chain seq x y z
N MET A 1 -1.09 -4.15 -50.90
CA MET A 1 -1.70 -5.03 -49.87
C MET A 1 -0.89 -4.92 -48.60
N ALA A 2 -1.57 -5.03 -47.46
CA ALA A 2 -1.26 -4.45 -46.16
C ALA A 2 0.14 -4.74 -45.58
N ALA A 3 0.75 -3.68 -45.03
CA ALA A 3 1.77 -3.80 -43.99
C ALA A 3 1.08 -4.30 -42.72
N ALA A 4 1.43 -5.49 -42.27
CA ALA A 4 1.02 -5.98 -40.96
C ALA A 4 1.75 -5.16 -39.90
N ALA A 5 1.02 -4.25 -39.25
CA ALA A 5 1.47 -3.66 -38.00
C ALA A 5 1.59 -4.80 -36.98
N SER A 6 2.84 -5.20 -36.70
CA SER A 6 3.15 -6.04 -35.55
C SER A 6 2.73 -5.26 -34.30
N SER A 7 1.63 -5.68 -33.67
CA SER A 7 1.22 -5.18 -32.38
C SER A 7 2.35 -5.42 -31.39
N SER A 8 3.07 -4.36 -31.00
CA SER A 8 3.91 -4.42 -29.81
C SER A 8 2.97 -4.61 -28.63
N SER A 9 2.87 -5.83 -28.10
CA SER A 9 2.34 -6.00 -26.76
C SER A 9 3.28 -5.20 -25.85
N SER A 10 2.81 -4.07 -25.34
CA SER A 10 3.49 -3.35 -24.28
C SER A 10 3.49 -4.27 -23.06
N GLY A 11 4.50 -5.14 -22.96
CA GLY A 11 4.69 -5.97 -21.78
C GLY A 11 4.79 -5.05 -20.58
N SER A 12 4.07 -5.39 -19.51
CA SER A 12 4.21 -4.73 -18.21
C SER A 12 5.71 -4.66 -17.86
N PRO A 13 6.24 -3.52 -17.39
CA PRO A 13 7.63 -3.44 -16.95
C PRO A 13 7.90 -4.31 -15.71
N TRP A 14 6.84 -4.80 -15.07
CA TRP A 14 6.88 -5.65 -13.88
C TRP A 14 6.85 -7.13 -14.28
N LYS A 15 7.76 -7.92 -13.69
CA LYS A 15 7.80 -9.38 -13.86
C LYS A 15 6.65 -10.05 -13.12
N TYR A 16 6.27 -9.51 -11.96
CA TYR A 16 5.19 -10.01 -11.12
C TYR A 16 4.13 -8.93 -10.90
N ASP A 17 2.87 -9.35 -10.79
CA ASP A 17 1.79 -8.45 -10.39
C ASP A 17 1.84 -8.20 -8.88
N VAL A 18 2.11 -9.23 -8.09
CA VAL A 18 2.06 -9.17 -6.62
C VAL A 18 3.27 -9.89 -6.00
N PHE A 19 3.89 -9.25 -5.02
CA PHE A 19 4.79 -9.86 -4.04
C PHE A 19 4.05 -10.05 -2.71
N ILE A 20 4.14 -11.22 -2.08
CA ILE A 20 3.59 -11.42 -0.73
C ILE A 20 4.73 -11.61 0.27
N ASN A 21 4.88 -10.63 1.16
CA ASN A 21 5.77 -10.66 2.31
C ASN A 21 4.99 -11.09 3.56
N PHE A 22 5.45 -12.13 4.26
CA PHE A 22 4.73 -12.70 5.39
C PHE A 22 5.64 -13.57 6.27
N ARG A 23 5.22 -13.79 7.52
CA ARG A 23 5.82 -14.81 8.37
C ARG A 23 5.24 -16.18 8.05
N GLY A 24 6.08 -17.07 7.55
CA GLY A 24 5.67 -18.39 7.09
C GLY A 24 5.26 -19.34 8.20
N GLU A 25 5.88 -19.23 9.37
CA GLU A 25 5.48 -19.97 10.57
C GLU A 25 4.02 -19.69 10.96
N ASP A 26 3.58 -18.43 10.84
CA ASP A 26 2.26 -17.99 11.28
C ASP A 26 1.18 -18.27 10.24
N THR A 27 1.47 -18.01 8.95
CA THR A 27 0.40 -17.81 7.95
C THR A 27 0.53 -18.68 6.69
N ARG A 28 1.65 -19.39 6.48
CA ARG A 28 1.92 -20.14 5.23
C ARG A 28 0.85 -21.16 4.90
N ARG A 29 0.40 -21.94 5.90
CA ARG A 29 -0.51 -23.08 5.70
C ARG A 29 -1.99 -22.71 5.86
N CYS A 30 -2.30 -21.45 6.18
CA CYS A 30 -3.66 -20.97 6.36
C CYS A 30 -3.90 -19.76 5.45
N PHE A 31 -3.96 -18.54 6.00
CA PHE A 31 -4.34 -17.31 5.33
C PHE A 31 -3.57 -17.07 4.01
N VAL A 32 -2.24 -17.13 4.02
CA VAL A 32 -1.43 -16.83 2.83
C VAL A 32 -1.63 -17.89 1.74
N SER A 33 -1.79 -19.16 2.10
CA SER A 33 -2.08 -20.21 1.09
C SER A 33 -3.41 -19.97 0.36
N HIS A 34 -4.42 -19.46 1.06
CA HIS A 34 -5.71 -19.14 0.47
C HIS A 34 -5.65 -17.87 -0.38
N LEU A 35 -4.97 -16.82 0.11
CA LEU A 35 -4.74 -15.59 -0.64
C LEU A 35 -4.01 -15.87 -1.96
N TYR A 36 -2.90 -16.61 -1.91
CA TYR A 36 -2.13 -17.00 -3.08
C TYR A 36 -2.96 -17.80 -4.09
N LYS A 37 -3.74 -18.79 -3.62
CA LYS A 37 -4.65 -19.56 -4.48
C LYS A 37 -5.69 -18.66 -5.16
N ALA A 38 -6.28 -17.71 -4.43
CA ALA A 38 -7.29 -16.80 -4.96
C ALA A 38 -6.71 -15.85 -6.03
N LEU A 39 -5.50 -15.31 -5.81
CA LEU A 39 -4.79 -14.48 -6.79
C LEU A 39 -4.47 -15.28 -8.06
N ASN A 40 -3.95 -16.50 -7.91
CA ASN A 40 -3.66 -17.37 -9.06
C ASN A 40 -4.91 -17.77 -9.85
N GLN A 41 -6.04 -18.01 -9.18
CA GLN A 41 -7.33 -18.29 -9.85
C GLN A 41 -7.80 -17.11 -10.71
N LYS A 42 -7.33 -15.89 -10.43
CA LYS A 42 -7.60 -14.68 -11.22
C LYS A 42 -6.49 -14.37 -12.23
N ALA A 43 -5.56 -15.29 -12.45
CA ALA A 43 -4.40 -15.12 -13.32
C ALA A 43 -3.50 -13.92 -12.92
N ILE A 44 -3.45 -13.59 -11.62
CA ILE A 44 -2.55 -12.56 -11.08
C ILE A 44 -1.21 -13.23 -10.75
N ASN A 45 -0.15 -12.86 -11.48
CA ASN A 45 1.19 -13.45 -11.33
C ASN A 45 1.81 -13.06 -9.99
N THR A 46 1.76 -13.96 -9.02
CA THR A 46 2.13 -13.67 -7.62
C THR A 46 3.43 -14.39 -7.23
N PHE A 47 4.40 -13.65 -6.69
CA PHE A 47 5.57 -14.20 -6.03
C PHE A 47 5.31 -14.38 -4.53
N ILE A 48 5.61 -15.56 -3.99
CA ILE A 48 5.42 -15.88 -2.57
C ILE A 48 6.76 -16.18 -1.88
N ASP A 49 6.94 -15.57 -0.72
CA ASP A 49 8.05 -15.81 0.19
C ASP A 49 8.08 -17.25 0.74
N ALA A 50 8.87 -18.14 0.13
CA ALA A 50 9.10 -19.50 0.63
C ALA A 50 10.27 -19.52 1.64
N GLU A 51 10.07 -19.01 2.86
CA GLU A 51 11.06 -19.07 3.97
C GLU A 51 11.61 -20.49 4.23
N GLY A 52 10.87 -21.56 3.92
CA GLY A 52 11.20 -22.93 4.33
C GLY A 52 12.43 -23.58 3.66
N LEU A 53 13.08 -22.93 2.69
CA LEU A 53 14.16 -23.53 1.88
C LEU A 53 15.41 -22.65 1.71
N ARG A 54 15.57 -21.57 2.49
CA ARG A 54 16.52 -20.49 2.15
C ARG A 54 17.97 -20.69 2.60
N LYS A 55 18.92 -20.47 1.67
CA LYS A 55 20.37 -20.27 1.91
C LYS A 55 20.84 -18.96 1.23
N GLY A 56 22.01 -18.46 1.62
CA GLY A 56 22.48 -17.08 1.36
C GLY A 56 22.22 -16.43 -0.02
N ASN A 57 22.28 -17.18 -1.14
CA ASN A 57 21.99 -16.64 -2.48
C ASN A 57 20.50 -16.27 -2.70
N ASP A 58 19.61 -16.71 -1.82
CA ASP A 58 18.16 -16.54 -1.96
C ASP A 58 17.69 -15.13 -1.57
N LEU A 59 18.49 -14.36 -0.79
CA LEU A 59 18.14 -12.97 -0.46
C LEU A 59 18.18 -12.07 -1.68
N LEU A 60 19.19 -12.23 -2.54
CA LEU A 60 19.32 -11.37 -3.71
C LEU A 60 18.15 -11.58 -4.67
N GLN A 61 17.76 -12.85 -4.90
CA GLN A 61 16.61 -13.20 -5.73
C GLN A 61 15.31 -12.64 -5.14
N LEU A 62 15.18 -12.66 -3.82
CA LEU A 62 14.02 -12.13 -3.12
C LEU A 62 13.89 -10.62 -3.26
N LEU A 63 14.98 -9.89 -3.05
CA LEU A 63 15.02 -8.43 -3.22
C LEU A 63 14.73 -8.04 -4.67
N THR A 64 15.23 -8.81 -5.64
CA THR A 64 14.88 -8.61 -7.06
C THR A 64 13.39 -8.86 -7.32
N ALA A 65 12.80 -9.91 -6.73
CA ALA A 65 11.38 -10.19 -6.89
C ALA A 65 10.50 -9.06 -6.33
N ILE A 66 10.88 -8.46 -5.20
CA ILE A 66 10.23 -7.24 -4.69
C ILE A 66 10.35 -6.13 -5.73
N GLN A 67 11.56 -5.85 -6.23
CA GLN A 67 11.82 -4.78 -7.19
C GLN A 67 11.08 -4.93 -8.53
N ASP A 68 10.77 -6.17 -8.93
CA ASP A 68 10.08 -6.52 -10.17
C ASP A 68 8.58 -6.75 -9.98
N SER A 69 8.03 -6.47 -8.80
CA SER A 69 6.60 -6.61 -8.51
C SER A 69 5.87 -5.28 -8.63
N ARG A 70 4.65 -5.27 -9.17
CA ARG A 70 3.82 -4.06 -9.23
C ARG A 70 3.24 -3.68 -7.86
N VAL A 71 2.85 -4.70 -7.08
CA VAL A 71 2.20 -4.55 -5.77
C VAL A 71 2.91 -5.42 -4.74
N SER A 72 3.10 -4.92 -3.53
CA SER A 72 3.61 -5.68 -2.39
C SER A 72 2.53 -5.79 -1.31
N ILE A 73 2.10 -7.01 -0.97
CA ILE A 73 1.21 -7.28 0.16
C ILE A 73 2.07 -7.69 1.36
N VAL A 74 1.97 -6.92 2.44
CA VAL A 74 2.71 -7.16 3.69
C VAL A 74 1.75 -7.72 4.74
N VAL A 75 1.90 -9.00 5.09
CA VAL A 75 1.05 -9.67 6.08
C VAL A 75 1.74 -9.67 7.45
N PHE A 76 1.40 -8.69 8.27
CA PHE A 76 1.82 -8.63 9.67
C PHE A 76 1.07 -9.68 10.49
N SER A 77 1.81 -10.48 11.24
CA SER A 77 1.30 -11.52 12.14
C SER A 77 2.10 -11.53 13.44
N GLN A 78 1.67 -12.35 14.41
CA GLN A 78 2.20 -12.37 15.78
C GLN A 78 3.73 -12.41 15.84
N ASN A 79 4.37 -13.26 15.02
CA ASN A 79 5.81 -13.49 15.00
C ASN A 79 6.50 -12.86 13.78
N TYR A 80 5.88 -11.86 13.14
CA TYR A 80 6.46 -11.24 11.96
C TYR A 80 7.86 -10.64 12.23
N ALA A 81 7.99 -9.89 13.32
CA ALA A 81 9.24 -9.20 13.66
C ALA A 81 10.35 -10.13 14.18
N SER A 82 10.08 -11.41 14.47
CA SER A 82 11.15 -12.35 14.84
C SER A 82 11.99 -12.78 13.63
N SER A 83 11.47 -12.60 12.40
CA SER A 83 12.18 -12.91 11.17
C SER A 83 12.97 -11.69 10.65
N THR A 84 14.30 -11.75 10.73
CA THR A 84 15.17 -10.72 10.13
C THR A 84 14.98 -10.62 8.62
N TRP A 85 14.55 -11.71 7.96
CA TRP A 85 14.20 -11.72 6.55
C TRP A 85 12.94 -10.90 6.28
N CYS A 86 11.84 -11.14 7.00
CA CYS A 86 10.63 -10.35 6.85
C CYS A 86 10.90 -8.86 7.05
N LEU A 87 11.73 -8.50 8.03
CA LEU A 87 12.11 -7.11 8.29
C LEU A 87 13.00 -6.50 7.20
N LYS A 88 13.94 -7.26 6.63
CA LYS A 88 14.76 -6.84 5.48
C LYS A 88 13.92 -6.62 4.23
N GLU A 89 12.99 -7.51 3.97
CA GLU A 89 12.05 -7.37 2.86
C GLU A 89 11.15 -6.16 3.04
N LEU A 90 10.65 -5.90 4.25
CA LEU A 90 9.85 -4.70 4.54
C LEU A 90 10.61 -3.42 4.22
N VAL A 91 11.89 -3.33 4.62
CA VAL A 91 12.74 -2.19 4.27
C VAL A 91 12.86 -2.05 2.74
N GLN A 92 13.11 -3.14 2.03
CA GLN A 92 13.20 -3.12 0.56
C GLN A 92 11.88 -2.73 -0.12
N ILE A 93 10.75 -3.19 0.40
CA ILE A 93 9.41 -2.84 -0.08
C ILE A 93 9.18 -1.34 0.06
N LEU A 94 9.53 -0.75 1.20
CA LEU A 94 9.42 0.70 1.41
C LEU A 94 10.38 1.49 0.52
N ASP A 95 11.60 1.00 0.29
CA ASP A 95 12.51 1.61 -0.68
C ASP A 95 11.94 1.56 -2.11
N CYS A 96 11.29 0.45 -2.50
CA CYS A 96 10.64 0.30 -3.80
C CYS A 96 9.41 1.19 -3.95
N MET A 97 8.63 1.33 -2.88
CA MET A 97 7.52 2.26 -2.81
C MET A 97 8.00 3.69 -3.05
N ASP A 98 9.02 4.14 -2.32
CA ASP A 98 9.55 5.51 -2.43
C ASP A 98 10.19 5.80 -3.80
N ARG A 99 10.95 4.83 -4.36
CA ARG A 99 11.76 5.06 -5.57
C ARG A 99 11.10 4.64 -6.88
N LYS A 100 10.16 3.70 -6.83
CA LYS A 100 9.51 3.11 -8.02
C LYS A 100 7.99 3.27 -8.02
N ASN A 101 7.42 3.97 -7.05
CA ASN A 101 5.97 4.13 -6.87
C ASN A 101 5.23 2.76 -6.81
N GLN A 102 5.89 1.76 -6.22
CA GLN A 102 5.29 0.43 -6.00
C GLN A 102 4.16 0.53 -4.98
N MET A 103 3.00 -0.05 -5.30
CA MET A 103 1.86 -0.07 -4.36
C MET A 103 2.13 -1.04 -3.22
N VAL A 104 1.92 -0.63 -1.97
CA VAL A 104 2.09 -1.50 -0.80
C VAL A 104 0.78 -1.60 -0.01
N VAL A 105 0.36 -2.84 0.28
CA VAL A 105 -0.90 -3.15 0.97
C VAL A 105 -0.61 -3.89 2.28
N PRO A 106 -0.79 -3.24 3.45
CA PRO A 106 -0.64 -3.92 4.73
C PRO A 106 -1.88 -4.78 5.05
N VAL A 107 -1.65 -5.98 5.58
CA VAL A 107 -2.65 -6.88 6.14
C VAL A 107 -2.26 -7.22 7.58
N PHE A 108 -3.17 -7.03 8.53
CA PHE A 108 -2.94 -7.32 9.94
C PHE A 108 -3.66 -8.62 10.32
N TYR A 109 -2.94 -9.74 10.30
CA TYR A 109 -3.46 -11.06 10.61
C TYR A 109 -3.35 -11.37 12.10
N GLN A 110 -4.48 -11.32 12.81
CA GLN A 110 -4.59 -11.62 14.24
C GLN A 110 -3.66 -10.77 15.13
N VAL A 111 -3.27 -9.58 14.66
CA VAL A 111 -2.48 -8.60 15.41
C VAL A 111 -3.17 -7.24 15.38
N ASP A 112 -3.00 -6.47 16.45
CA ASP A 112 -3.47 -5.09 16.50
C ASP A 112 -2.51 -4.20 15.70
N PRO A 113 -2.98 -3.40 14.73
CA PRO A 113 -2.12 -2.48 13.98
C PRO A 113 -1.32 -1.51 14.85
N SER A 114 -1.86 -1.15 16.03
CA SER A 114 -1.17 -0.28 16.99
C SER A 114 -0.02 -0.99 17.72
N ASP A 115 -0.10 -2.31 17.90
CA ASP A 115 0.99 -3.14 18.44
C ASP A 115 2.14 -3.21 17.43
N VAL A 116 1.83 -3.39 16.14
CA VAL A 116 2.82 -3.32 15.04
C VAL A 116 3.46 -1.93 14.99
N ARG A 117 2.66 -0.86 15.03
CA ARG A 117 3.13 0.53 14.91
C ARG A 117 4.04 0.98 16.04
N LYS A 118 3.66 0.63 17.27
CA LYS A 118 4.40 1.01 18.47
C LYS A 118 5.46 -0.03 18.83
N ALA A 119 5.60 -1.09 18.01
CA ALA A 119 6.46 -2.24 18.27
C ALA A 119 6.30 -2.76 19.71
N LYS A 120 5.06 -3.10 20.08
CA LYS A 120 4.69 -3.60 21.41
C LYS A 120 4.47 -5.11 21.42
N ARG A 121 4.46 -5.71 22.61
CA ARG A 121 4.13 -7.14 22.82
C ARG A 121 5.13 -8.03 22.07
N SER A 122 4.67 -8.95 21.22
CA SER A 122 5.54 -9.84 20.46
C SER A 122 6.53 -9.10 19.57
N PHE A 123 6.20 -7.90 19.08
CA PHE A 123 7.12 -7.07 18.32
C PHE A 123 8.23 -6.50 19.21
N GLU A 124 7.91 -6.12 20.45
CA GLU A 124 8.89 -5.62 21.43
C GLU A 124 9.88 -6.72 21.81
N GLU A 125 9.37 -7.90 22.13
CA GLU A 125 10.15 -9.09 22.47
C GLU A 125 11.10 -9.47 21.33
N ALA A 126 10.61 -9.51 20.09
CA ALA A 126 11.42 -9.83 18.92
C ALA A 126 12.56 -8.82 18.70
N PHE A 127 12.32 -7.52 18.88
CA PHE A 127 13.39 -6.55 18.75
C PHE A 127 14.40 -6.60 19.90
N ALA A 128 13.95 -6.86 21.14
CA ALA A 128 14.87 -7.05 22.26
C ALA A 128 15.79 -8.24 22.02
N GLU A 129 15.29 -9.33 21.41
CA GLU A 129 16.09 -10.47 20.99
C GLU A 129 17.13 -10.07 19.93
N HIS A 130 16.72 -9.36 18.87
CA HIS A 130 17.66 -8.89 17.83
C HIS A 130 18.77 -8.01 18.42
N GLU A 131 18.44 -7.11 19.35
CA GLU A 131 19.39 -6.21 20.01
C GLU A 131 20.36 -6.93 20.96
N GLY A 132 19.98 -8.08 21.51
CA GLY A 132 20.79 -8.85 22.46
C GLY A 132 21.90 -9.71 21.85
N HIS A 133 21.96 -9.86 20.53
CA HIS A 133 22.97 -10.70 19.87
C HIS A 133 24.30 -9.94 19.63
N SER A 134 25.43 -10.57 19.96
CA SER A 134 26.76 -9.93 19.97
C SER A 134 27.26 -9.44 18.59
N ASN A 135 26.66 -9.91 17.50
CA ASN A 135 27.02 -9.56 16.12
C ASN A 135 25.96 -8.70 15.41
N THR A 136 25.00 -8.13 16.16
CA THR A 136 23.91 -7.36 15.58
C THR A 136 24.37 -6.00 15.08
N ASP A 137 24.02 -5.68 13.83
CA ASP A 137 24.11 -4.33 13.31
C ASP A 137 22.95 -3.47 13.85
N MET A 138 23.26 -2.61 14.81
CA MET A 138 22.27 -1.72 15.44
C MET A 138 21.66 -0.70 14.47
N GLU A 139 22.35 -0.35 13.38
CA GLU A 139 21.76 0.48 12.32
C GLU A 139 20.69 -0.29 11.55
N GLU A 140 20.88 -1.60 11.36
CA GLU A 140 19.90 -2.46 10.71
C GLU A 140 18.63 -2.58 11.56
N VAL A 141 18.76 -2.80 12.86
CA VAL A 141 17.62 -2.83 13.80
C VAL A 141 16.86 -1.51 13.81
N ARG A 142 17.58 -0.37 13.81
CA ARG A 142 16.96 0.97 13.71
C ARG A 142 16.15 1.12 12.42
N ARG A 143 16.68 0.66 11.28
CA ARG A 143 15.96 0.66 10.00
C ARG A 143 14.69 -0.18 10.06
N TRP A 144 14.73 -1.37 10.65
CA TRP A 144 13.56 -2.23 10.80
C TRP A 144 12.46 -1.59 11.66
N ARG A 145 12.82 -1.02 12.82
CA ARG A 145 11.86 -0.29 13.67
C ARG A 145 11.26 0.89 12.93
N SER A 146 12.08 1.63 12.18
CA SER A 146 11.60 2.73 11.32
C SER A 146 10.64 2.23 10.26
N ALA A 147 10.95 1.13 9.58
CA ALA A 147 10.12 0.53 8.54
C ALA A 147 8.73 0.12 9.06
N LEU A 148 8.63 -0.55 10.21
CA LEU A 148 7.33 -0.85 10.82
C LEU A 148 6.54 0.40 11.15
N LYS A 149 7.20 1.43 11.71
CA LYS A 149 6.57 2.70 12.04
C LYS A 149 6.11 3.44 10.79
N VAL A 150 6.88 3.43 9.71
CA VAL A 150 6.49 3.99 8.41
C VAL A 150 5.29 3.20 7.93
N MET A 151 5.41 1.89 7.69
CA MET A 151 4.37 1.00 7.13
C MET A 151 3.01 1.10 7.83
N THR A 152 2.99 1.36 9.14
CA THR A 152 1.76 1.48 9.94
C THR A 152 1.26 2.91 10.15
N LYS A 153 2.06 3.90 9.74
CA LYS A 153 1.61 5.28 9.50
C LYS A 153 1.09 5.45 8.07
N LEU A 154 1.50 4.58 7.15
CA LEU A 154 1.00 4.57 5.78
C LEU A 154 -0.48 4.27 5.81
N SER A 155 -1.25 5.23 5.33
CA SER A 155 -2.69 5.21 5.41
C SER A 155 -3.23 5.64 4.06
N TRP A 156 -2.91 4.86 3.04
CA TRP A 156 -3.18 5.19 1.65
C TRP A 156 -4.18 4.23 1.04
N LEU A 157 -5.09 4.77 0.24
CA LEU A 157 -5.99 4.00 -0.60
C LEU A 157 -5.80 4.48 -2.03
N TYR A 158 -5.23 3.61 -2.85
CA TYR A 158 -4.99 3.85 -4.27
C TYR A 158 -6.12 3.21 -5.08
N LEU A 159 -6.90 4.06 -5.73
CA LEU A 159 -8.01 3.68 -6.59
C LEU A 159 -7.90 4.37 -7.95
N ASP A 160 -6.75 4.96 -8.26
CA ASP A 160 -6.48 5.69 -9.49
C ASP A 160 -6.72 4.84 -10.74
N GLY A 161 -7.31 5.47 -11.77
CA GLY A 161 -7.64 4.86 -13.05
C GLY A 161 -8.71 3.75 -12.99
N THR A 162 -9.37 3.54 -11.85
CA THR A 162 -10.41 2.52 -11.73
C THR A 162 -11.76 3.01 -12.29
N ALA A 163 -12.62 2.07 -12.70
CA ALA A 163 -13.97 2.35 -13.21
C ALA A 163 -15.02 2.51 -12.08
N ILE A 164 -14.59 2.98 -10.91
CA ILE A 164 -15.51 3.18 -9.78
C ILE A 164 -16.43 4.37 -10.05
N LYS A 165 -17.72 4.19 -9.78
CA LYS A 165 -18.72 5.25 -9.87
C LYS A 165 -18.91 6.01 -8.58
N GLU A 166 -18.73 5.29 -7.47
CA GLU A 166 -18.82 5.76 -6.10
C GLU A 166 -17.86 4.96 -5.21
N LEU A 167 -17.40 5.58 -4.12
CA LEU A 167 -16.63 4.88 -3.10
C LEU A 167 -17.57 4.00 -2.27
N PRO A 168 -17.24 2.72 -2.01
CA PRO A 168 -18.05 1.88 -1.14
C PRO A 168 -18.01 2.40 0.30
N ALA A 169 -19.13 2.32 1.02
CA ALA A 169 -19.24 2.83 2.39
C ALA A 169 -18.21 2.25 3.38
N SER A 170 -17.67 1.06 3.10
CA SER A 170 -16.59 0.46 3.90
C SER A 170 -15.28 1.27 3.88
N VAL A 171 -15.01 2.04 2.82
CA VAL A 171 -13.85 2.93 2.72
C VAL A 171 -13.94 4.07 3.74
N LEU A 172 -15.16 4.52 4.07
CA LEU A 172 -15.40 5.57 5.07
C LEU A 172 -15.03 5.13 6.50
N ASN A 173 -14.92 3.83 6.75
CA ASN A 173 -14.52 3.27 8.05
C ASN A 173 -12.99 3.23 8.22
N LEU A 174 -12.22 3.63 7.21
CA LEU A 174 -10.76 3.73 7.29
C LEU A 174 -10.38 5.01 8.05
N THR A 175 -10.65 5.04 9.35
CA THR A 175 -10.50 6.24 10.20
C THR A 175 -9.07 6.75 10.29
N ASN A 176 -8.08 5.92 9.95
CA ASN A 176 -6.68 6.30 9.92
C ASN A 176 -6.20 6.71 8.53
N LEU A 177 -7.02 6.59 7.47
CA LEU A 177 -6.62 6.93 6.10
C LEU A 177 -6.16 8.38 6.03
N LEU A 178 -4.90 8.59 5.63
CA LEU A 178 -4.23 9.87 5.47
C LEU A 178 -4.28 10.34 4.02
N THR A 179 -4.35 9.40 3.07
CA THR A 179 -4.31 9.70 1.64
C THR A 179 -5.24 8.81 0.86
N LEU A 180 -5.92 9.39 -0.13
CA LEU A 180 -6.77 8.70 -1.07
C LEU A 180 -6.43 9.19 -2.49
N LEU A 181 -5.93 8.30 -3.35
CA LEU A 181 -5.68 8.60 -4.77
C LEU A 181 -6.83 8.04 -5.61
N LEU A 182 -7.48 8.91 -6.37
CA LEU A 182 -8.60 8.61 -7.26
C LEU A 182 -8.37 9.21 -8.64
N ASN A 183 -7.17 9.71 -8.93
CA ASN A 183 -6.89 10.35 -10.21
C ASN A 183 -7.24 9.44 -11.39
N ASP A 184 -7.70 10.02 -12.49
CA ASP A 184 -8.18 9.32 -13.69
C ASP A 184 -9.35 8.35 -13.49
N CYS A 185 -10.07 8.38 -12.37
CA CYS A 185 -11.34 7.67 -12.21
C CYS A 185 -12.46 8.38 -13.00
N ARG A 186 -12.51 8.17 -14.31
CA ARG A 186 -13.42 8.90 -15.22
C ARG A 186 -14.90 8.60 -15.00
N GLU A 187 -15.23 7.45 -14.43
CA GLU A 187 -16.61 7.09 -14.09
C GLU A 187 -17.03 7.58 -12.70
N LEU A 188 -16.12 8.14 -11.89
CA LEU A 188 -16.42 8.59 -10.54
C LEU A 188 -17.34 9.80 -10.59
N GLU A 189 -18.60 9.62 -10.18
CA GLU A 189 -19.62 10.66 -10.14
C GLU A 189 -19.64 11.38 -8.78
N SER A 190 -19.36 10.64 -7.71
CA SER A 190 -19.32 11.18 -6.35
C SER A 190 -18.42 10.38 -5.40
N LEU A 191 -17.88 11.05 -4.39
CA LEU A 191 -17.10 10.46 -3.29
C LEU A 191 -17.99 9.96 -2.13
N LEU A 192 -19.32 9.98 -2.29
CA LEU A 192 -20.35 10.03 -1.22
C LEU A 192 -20.33 11.32 -0.39
N SER A 193 -21.46 11.67 0.21
CA SER A 193 -21.63 12.87 1.05
C SER A 193 -20.89 12.82 2.39
N ASN A 194 -20.34 11.66 2.78
CA ASN A 194 -19.87 11.39 4.15
C ASN A 194 -18.36 11.13 4.25
N ILE A 195 -17.58 11.48 3.23
CA ILE A 195 -16.11 11.45 3.26
C ILE A 195 -15.53 12.31 4.42
N CYS A 196 -16.32 13.25 4.95
CA CYS A 196 -16.03 13.99 6.19
C CYS A 196 -15.84 13.10 7.44
N HIS A 197 -16.28 11.83 7.43
CA HIS A 197 -16.04 10.90 8.52
C HIS A 197 -14.59 10.38 8.57
N MET A 198 -13.82 10.57 7.49
CA MET A 198 -12.42 10.17 7.39
C MET A 198 -11.53 11.22 8.06
N LYS A 199 -11.60 11.30 9.39
CA LYS A 199 -10.97 12.36 10.21
C LYS A 199 -9.46 12.51 10.06
N SER A 200 -8.78 11.48 9.58
CA SER A 200 -7.33 11.49 9.39
C SER A 200 -6.94 11.86 7.95
N LEU A 201 -7.89 11.99 7.01
CA LEU A 201 -7.59 12.19 5.59
C LEU A 201 -7.00 13.59 5.36
N GLN A 202 -5.74 13.63 4.96
CA GLN A 202 -4.99 14.86 4.71
C GLN A 202 -4.86 15.15 3.22
N TYR A 203 -4.68 14.11 2.40
CA TYR A 203 -4.45 14.22 0.97
C TYR A 203 -5.52 13.49 0.15
N LEU A 204 -6.13 14.18 -0.81
CA LEU A 204 -7.03 13.59 -1.80
C LEU A 204 -6.67 14.08 -3.20
N ASP A 205 -6.40 13.13 -4.09
CA ASP A 205 -6.23 13.42 -5.51
C ASP A 205 -7.42 12.87 -6.29
N VAL A 206 -8.14 13.76 -6.97
CA VAL A 206 -9.26 13.44 -7.87
C VAL A 206 -9.03 14.01 -9.26
N SER A 207 -7.77 14.31 -9.61
CA SER A 207 -7.41 14.87 -10.91
C SER A 207 -7.82 13.93 -12.05
N GLY A 208 -8.28 14.46 -13.17
CA GLY A 208 -8.75 13.64 -14.30
C GLY A 208 -10.06 12.87 -14.04
N CYS A 209 -10.72 13.02 -12.88
CA CYS A 209 -12.07 12.53 -12.63
C CYS A 209 -13.12 13.38 -13.36
N SER A 210 -13.27 13.16 -14.67
CA SER A 210 -14.09 13.99 -15.55
C SER A 210 -15.59 14.03 -15.22
N ASN A 211 -16.12 13.10 -14.44
CA ASN A 211 -17.55 13.06 -14.06
C ASN A 211 -17.83 13.52 -12.62
N LEU A 212 -16.80 13.86 -11.84
CA LEU A 212 -16.93 14.22 -10.43
C LEU A 212 -17.50 15.64 -10.27
N LYS A 213 -18.47 15.80 -9.36
CA LYS A 213 -19.25 17.07 -9.20
C LYS A 213 -19.27 17.67 -7.78
N LYS A 214 -18.74 16.99 -6.75
CA LYS A 214 -18.82 17.41 -5.32
C LYS A 214 -17.54 17.11 -4.54
N PHE A 215 -17.32 17.84 -3.43
CA PHE A 215 -16.07 17.76 -2.64
C PHE A 215 -16.24 17.43 -1.14
N PRO A 216 -15.21 16.84 -0.51
CA PRO A 216 -15.07 16.62 0.94
C PRO A 216 -14.66 17.86 1.75
N GLU A 217 -14.59 17.69 3.08
CA GLU A 217 -13.81 18.52 4.01
C GLU A 217 -12.37 18.01 4.27
N ILE A 218 -11.30 18.58 3.67
CA ILE A 218 -9.89 18.08 3.78
C ILE A 218 -8.79 19.18 3.79
N SER A 219 -7.53 18.77 4.05
CA SER A 219 -6.35 19.65 4.16
C SER A 219 -5.61 19.99 2.88
N GLU A 220 -5.45 19.05 1.95
CA GLU A 220 -4.81 19.29 0.66
C GLU A 220 -5.65 18.66 -0.45
N LEU A 221 -6.00 19.46 -1.47
CA LEU A 221 -6.93 19.06 -2.55
C LEU A 221 -6.36 19.41 -3.94
N TYR A 222 -6.32 18.41 -4.82
CA TYR A 222 -5.88 18.54 -6.21
C TYR A 222 -7.04 18.28 -7.17
N LEU A 223 -7.33 19.24 -8.06
CA LEU A 223 -8.54 19.27 -8.90
C LEU A 223 -8.31 19.32 -10.42
N GLY A 224 -7.05 19.26 -10.87
CA GLY A 224 -6.71 19.39 -12.30
C GLY A 224 -7.46 18.40 -13.19
N GLY A 225 -7.98 18.87 -14.32
CA GLY A 225 -8.68 18.01 -15.30
C GLY A 225 -10.02 17.41 -14.83
N THR A 226 -10.65 17.97 -13.80
CA THR A 226 -12.03 17.62 -13.38
C THR A 226 -13.09 18.43 -14.13
N ALA A 227 -14.37 18.05 -14.04
CA ALA A 227 -15.47 18.82 -14.64
C ALA A 227 -15.90 20.05 -13.80
N ILE A 228 -15.22 20.32 -12.69
CA ILE A 228 -15.55 21.44 -11.81
C ILE A 228 -15.09 22.74 -12.45
N LYS A 229 -16.04 23.66 -12.66
CA LYS A 229 -15.80 24.98 -13.25
C LYS A 229 -15.72 26.10 -12.21
N GLU A 230 -16.40 25.93 -11.09
CA GLU A 230 -16.43 26.87 -9.97
C GLU A 230 -16.43 26.09 -8.66
N LEU A 231 -15.70 26.60 -7.66
CA LEU A 231 -15.63 25.98 -6.35
C LEU A 231 -16.96 26.16 -5.61
N PRO A 232 -17.59 25.08 -5.11
CA PRO A 232 -18.84 25.21 -4.36
C PRO A 232 -18.59 25.94 -3.03
N ALA A 233 -19.61 26.61 -2.48
CA ALA A 233 -19.51 27.35 -1.21
C ALA A 233 -19.04 26.48 -0.03
N SER A 234 -19.22 25.15 -0.11
CA SER A 234 -18.70 24.18 0.86
C SER A 234 -17.16 24.17 0.95
N VAL A 235 -16.44 24.70 -0.04
CA VAL A 235 -14.98 24.90 0.02
C VAL A 235 -14.61 25.87 1.16
N LEU A 236 -15.51 26.80 1.52
CA LEU A 236 -15.31 27.69 2.66
C LEU A 236 -15.44 26.97 4.02
N ASN A 237 -16.02 25.76 4.04
CA ASN A 237 -16.10 24.93 5.24
C ASN A 237 -14.84 24.07 5.44
N LEU A 238 -13.88 24.10 4.51
CA LEU A 238 -12.62 23.38 4.61
C LEU A 238 -11.67 24.05 5.62
N THR A 239 -12.01 23.98 6.91
CA THR A 239 -11.25 24.68 7.96
C THR A 239 -9.79 24.23 8.07
N ASN A 240 -9.44 23.08 7.50
CA ASN A 240 -8.10 22.52 7.53
C ASN A 240 -7.34 22.64 6.20
N LEU A 241 -7.92 23.27 5.17
CA LEU A 241 -7.30 23.38 3.83
C LEU A 241 -6.07 24.28 3.87
N VAL A 242 -4.91 23.70 3.64
CA VAL A 242 -3.61 24.36 3.54
C VAL A 242 -3.29 24.65 2.08
N THR A 243 -3.55 23.69 1.19
CA THR A 243 -3.13 23.75 -0.21
C THR A 243 -4.27 23.33 -1.14
N LEU A 244 -4.60 24.17 -2.11
CA LEU A 244 -5.53 23.89 -3.20
C LEU A 244 -4.81 24.08 -4.54
N VAL A 245 -4.74 23.02 -5.35
CA VAL A 245 -4.13 23.06 -6.68
C VAL A 245 -5.18 22.74 -7.74
N ALA A 246 -5.44 23.70 -8.62
CA ALA A 246 -6.31 23.55 -9.78
C ALA A 246 -5.57 24.11 -11.00
N GLU A 247 -5.39 23.25 -12.01
CA GLU A 247 -4.78 23.58 -13.31
C GLU A 247 -5.80 23.44 -14.43
#